data_AF-A0A0Q8R8P2-F1
#
_entry.id   AF-A0A0Q8R8P2-F1
#
_cell.length_a   1.000
_cell.length_b   1.000
_cell.length_c   1.000
_cell.angle_alpha   90.00
_cell.angle_beta   90.00
_cell.angle_gamma   90.00
#
_symmetry.space_group_name_H-M   'P 1'
#
loop_
_entity.id
_entity.type
_entity.pdbx_description
1 polymer ?
#
loop_
_entity_poly.entity_id
_entity_poly.type
_entity_poly.pdbx_seq_one_letter_code
_entity_poly.pdbx_strand_id
1 'polypeptide(L)'
;MIFQRTHTGREEIHEKRHGLTQSERLVLIMVDGVTTYSDVRKKLPVLRDERFARAFNTLIKKELIVEVFMPVADQSPEAVERSVIDRFLQQDPLDPVTIIIHDVEEELGEARLRTDTISAGVPHPSILPEASLQTATSDATGESFTPPLVQLAMDEHHIALADSLTSELRERHMQGRHQATKPLRRHTKPVTSSRRKEETLQRPTNWPYWSIGIGIAFIAGFVAAKLPF
;
A
#
# COMPACT_ATOMS: atom_id res chain seq x y z
N MET A 1 -20.09 2.18 -14.45
CA MET A 1 -20.16 2.89 -13.17
C MET A 1 -19.04 3.91 -13.13
N ILE A 2 -19.38 5.15 -12.80
CA ILE A 2 -18.43 6.27 -12.64
C ILE A 2 -18.36 6.59 -11.16
N PHE A 3 -17.17 6.94 -10.69
CA PHE A 3 -16.92 7.24 -9.30
C PHE A 3 -16.30 8.63 -9.16
N GLN A 4 -16.68 9.32 -8.10
CA GLN A 4 -16.21 10.66 -7.81
C GLN A 4 -15.60 10.71 -6.41
N ARG A 5 -14.50 11.48 -6.27
CA ARG A 5 -13.91 11.78 -4.97
C ARG A 5 -14.85 12.67 -4.16
N THR A 6 -15.10 12.27 -2.92
CA THR A 6 -15.82 13.09 -1.95
C THR A 6 -14.92 14.21 -1.45
N HIS A 7 -15.49 15.13 -0.68
CA HIS A 7 -14.70 16.16 -0.01
C HIS A 7 -13.65 15.55 0.94
N THR A 8 -14.04 14.53 1.71
CA THR A 8 -13.14 13.79 2.60
C THR A 8 -12.06 13.04 1.81
N GLY A 9 -12.39 12.48 0.64
CA GLY A 9 -11.41 11.89 -0.26
C GLY A 9 -10.37 12.87 -0.79
N ARG A 10 -10.76 14.13 -1.05
CA ARG A 10 -9.83 15.20 -1.42
C ARG A 10 -8.92 15.58 -0.26
N GLU A 11 -9.49 15.83 0.92
CA GLU A 11 -8.70 16.16 2.12
C GLU A 11 -7.71 15.06 2.48
N GLU A 12 -8.12 13.79 2.32
CA GLU A 12 -7.25 12.64 2.58
C GLU A 12 -5.99 12.65 1.71
N ILE A 13 -6.07 13.07 0.45
CA ILE A 13 -4.91 13.21 -0.44
C ILE A 13 -3.91 14.24 0.12
N HIS A 14 -4.40 15.28 0.79
CA HIS A 14 -3.54 16.30 1.38
C HIS A 14 -3.01 15.88 2.76
N GLU A 15 -3.80 15.21 3.58
CA GLU A 15 -3.54 15.07 5.02
C GLU A 15 -3.24 13.64 5.51
N LYS A 16 -3.49 12.60 4.69
CA LYS A 16 -3.19 11.18 4.99
C LYS A 16 -3.76 10.65 6.33
N ARG A 17 -4.96 11.07 6.74
CA ARG A 17 -5.51 10.74 8.07
C ARG A 17 -6.01 9.29 8.18
N HIS A 18 -6.39 8.64 7.09
CA HIS A 18 -7.09 7.35 7.12
C HIS A 18 -6.18 6.12 7.04
N GLY A 19 -4.86 6.31 7.07
CA GLY A 19 -3.87 5.22 7.03
C GLY A 19 -4.06 4.31 5.82
N LEU A 20 -4.25 4.91 4.64
CA LEU A 20 -4.47 4.16 3.41
C LEU A 20 -3.23 3.36 3.00
N THR A 21 -3.46 2.14 2.51
CA THR A 21 -2.42 1.32 1.88
C THR A 21 -1.99 1.92 0.53
N GLN A 22 -0.82 1.53 0.01
CA GLN A 22 -0.33 2.05 -1.27
C GLN A 22 -1.30 1.82 -2.44
N SER A 23 -1.94 0.65 -2.50
CA SER A 23 -2.94 0.35 -3.52
C SER A 23 -4.18 1.25 -3.40
N GLU A 24 -4.63 1.52 -2.17
CA GLU A 24 -5.76 2.43 -1.94
C GLU A 24 -5.42 3.86 -2.34
N ARG A 25 -4.21 4.33 -2.04
CA ARG A 25 -3.74 5.66 -2.46
C ARG A 25 -3.70 5.80 -3.97
N LEU A 26 -3.12 4.80 -4.66
CA LEU A 26 -3.07 4.77 -6.12
C LEU A 26 -4.47 4.80 -6.74
N VAL A 27 -5.40 4.01 -6.21
CA VAL A 27 -6.78 4.04 -6.72
C VAL A 27 -7.43 5.40 -6.46
N LEU A 28 -7.26 5.99 -5.27
CA LEU A 28 -7.89 7.25 -4.90
C LEU A 28 -7.44 8.41 -5.81
N ILE A 29 -6.15 8.53 -6.11
CA ILE A 29 -5.64 9.59 -7.01
C ILE A 29 -6.10 9.41 -8.45
N MET A 30 -6.44 8.18 -8.87
CA MET A 30 -6.88 7.89 -10.24
C MET A 30 -8.37 8.14 -10.47
N VAL A 31 -9.17 8.32 -9.41
CA VAL A 31 -10.60 8.62 -9.50
C VAL A 31 -10.77 10.13 -9.71
N ASP A 32 -11.24 10.56 -10.87
CA ASP A 32 -11.33 11.97 -11.28
C ASP A 32 -12.78 12.46 -11.49
N GLY A 33 -13.78 11.63 -11.19
CA GLY A 33 -15.20 11.96 -11.37
C GLY A 33 -15.73 11.71 -12.78
N VAL A 34 -14.88 11.40 -13.75
CA VAL A 34 -15.28 11.17 -15.16
C VAL A 34 -14.86 9.80 -15.67
N THR A 35 -13.77 9.25 -15.15
CA THR A 35 -13.24 7.95 -15.57
C THR A 35 -14.11 6.82 -15.03
N THR A 36 -14.43 5.85 -15.89
CA THR A 36 -15.18 4.65 -15.49
C THR A 36 -14.32 3.70 -14.63
N TYR A 37 -14.95 2.85 -13.82
CA TYR A 37 -14.25 1.79 -13.07
C TYR A 37 -13.28 0.97 -13.94
N SER A 38 -13.73 0.58 -15.14
CA SER A 38 -12.93 -0.23 -16.06
C SER A 38 -11.70 0.51 -16.59
N ASP A 39 -11.81 1.83 -16.79
CA ASP A 39 -10.71 2.63 -17.30
C ASP A 39 -9.72 2.98 -16.19
N VAL A 40 -10.19 3.22 -14.95
CA VAL A 40 -9.30 3.30 -13.78
C VAL A 40 -8.49 2.00 -13.64
N ARG A 41 -9.15 0.85 -13.81
CA ARG A 41 -8.48 -0.46 -13.74
C ARG A 41 -7.39 -0.61 -14.82
N LYS A 42 -7.67 -0.22 -16.06
CA LYS A 42 -6.69 -0.25 -17.18
C LYS A 42 -5.48 0.64 -16.92
N LYS A 43 -5.68 1.80 -16.28
CA LYS A 43 -4.59 2.75 -15.94
C LYS A 43 -3.66 2.22 -14.83
N LEU A 44 -4.08 1.22 -14.05
CA LEU A 44 -3.31 0.63 -12.95
C LEU A 44 -2.99 -0.86 -13.19
N PRO A 45 -2.23 -1.21 -14.25
CA PRO A 45 -1.94 -2.62 -14.56
C PRO A 45 -1.06 -3.31 -13.49
N VAL A 46 -0.31 -2.52 -12.70
CA VAL A 46 0.55 -2.99 -11.61
C VAL A 46 -0.26 -3.64 -10.47
N LEU A 47 -1.53 -3.28 -10.30
CA LEU A 47 -2.40 -3.88 -9.29
C LEU A 47 -3.10 -5.11 -9.88
N ARG A 48 -2.98 -6.26 -9.20
CA ARG A 48 -3.81 -7.45 -9.48
C ARG A 48 -5.29 -7.14 -9.27
N ASP A 49 -6.18 -7.82 -9.99
CA ASP A 49 -7.62 -7.55 -9.97
C ASP A 49 -8.22 -7.59 -8.56
N GLU A 50 -7.86 -8.59 -7.77
CA GLU A 50 -8.34 -8.74 -6.40
C GLU A 50 -7.92 -7.58 -5.50
N ARG A 51 -6.67 -7.12 -5.64
CA ARG A 51 -6.15 -5.98 -4.88
C ARG A 51 -6.83 -4.69 -5.28
N PHE A 52 -7.03 -4.49 -6.58
CA PHE A 52 -7.75 -3.35 -7.11
C PHE A 52 -9.17 -3.32 -6.56
N ALA A 53 -9.92 -4.42 -6.68
CA ALA A 53 -11.29 -4.52 -6.18
C ALA A 53 -11.38 -4.31 -4.66
N ARG A 54 -10.46 -4.90 -3.90
CA ARG A 54 -10.39 -4.70 -2.44
C ARG A 54 -10.12 -3.24 -2.08
N ALA A 55 -9.11 -2.63 -2.69
CA ALA A 55 -8.77 -1.22 -2.45
C ALA A 55 -9.96 -0.30 -2.79
N PHE A 56 -10.59 -0.53 -3.95
CA PHE A 56 -11.75 0.21 -4.40
C PHE A 56 -12.93 0.11 -3.40
N ASN A 57 -13.24 -1.10 -2.95
CA ASN A 57 -14.28 -1.33 -1.95
C ASN A 57 -13.94 -0.70 -0.60
N THR A 58 -12.67 -0.70 -0.18
CA THR A 58 -12.26 0.01 1.04
C THR A 58 -12.51 1.51 0.92
N LEU A 59 -12.19 2.13 -0.22
CA LEU A 59 -12.41 3.56 -0.43
C LEU A 59 -13.91 3.94 -0.38
N ILE A 60 -14.79 3.09 -0.94
CA ILE A 60 -16.25 3.27 -0.83
C ILE A 60 -16.68 3.15 0.63
N LYS A 61 -16.23 2.11 1.35
CA LYS A 61 -16.58 1.89 2.76
C LYS A 61 -16.12 3.01 3.69
N LYS A 62 -15.02 3.68 3.34
CA LYS A 62 -14.49 4.85 4.05
C LYS A 62 -15.12 6.17 3.57
N GLU A 63 -16.08 6.13 2.65
CA GLU A 63 -16.75 7.30 2.07
C GLU A 63 -15.78 8.32 1.43
N LEU A 64 -14.64 7.84 0.93
CA LEU A 64 -13.64 8.68 0.23
C LEU A 64 -13.96 8.83 -1.26
N ILE A 65 -14.72 7.87 -1.79
CA ILE A 65 -15.29 7.92 -3.14
C ILE A 65 -16.76 7.50 -3.08
N VAL A 66 -17.54 8.03 -4.00
CA VAL A 66 -18.97 7.70 -4.16
C VAL A 66 -19.27 7.35 -5.60
N GLU A 67 -20.25 6.46 -5.78
CA GLU A 67 -20.76 6.11 -7.10
C GLU A 67 -21.71 7.21 -7.61
N VAL A 68 -21.54 7.60 -8.86
CA VAL A 68 -22.37 8.59 -9.53
C VAL A 68 -23.19 7.91 -10.62
N PHE A 69 -24.52 7.95 -10.49
CA PHE A 69 -25.45 7.31 -11.43
C PHE A 69 -25.67 8.12 -12.72
N MET A 70 -25.53 9.45 -12.65
CA MET A 70 -25.67 10.34 -13.81
C MET A 70 -24.43 11.23 -13.93
N PRO A 71 -23.51 10.95 -14.85
CA PRO A 71 -22.38 11.83 -15.10
C PRO A 71 -22.87 13.18 -15.63
N VAL A 72 -22.30 14.25 -15.11
CA VAL A 72 -22.58 15.60 -15.62
C VAL A 72 -21.81 15.77 -16.92
N ALA A 73 -22.50 16.06 -18.02
CA ALA A 73 -21.94 16.04 -19.38
C ALA A 73 -20.75 16.99 -19.57
N ASP A 74 -20.67 18.07 -18.80
CA ASP A 74 -19.64 19.09 -18.88
C ASP A 74 -18.67 19.08 -17.69
N GLN A 75 -18.62 17.98 -16.93
CA GLN A 75 -17.71 17.87 -15.80
C GLN A 75 -16.27 17.70 -16.28
N SER A 76 -15.41 18.66 -15.93
CA SER A 76 -13.97 18.52 -16.13
C SER A 76 -13.40 17.45 -15.18
N PRO A 77 -12.43 16.63 -15.63
CA PRO A 77 -11.73 15.71 -14.76
C PRO A 77 -11.12 16.45 -13.57
N GLU A 78 -11.33 15.95 -12.36
CA GLU A 78 -10.73 16.52 -11.17
C GLU A 78 -9.22 16.23 -11.17
N ALA A 79 -8.40 17.24 -11.47
CA ALA A 79 -6.95 17.12 -11.45
C ALA A 79 -6.39 17.36 -10.06
N VAL A 80 -5.40 16.57 -9.66
CA VAL A 80 -4.61 16.79 -8.44
C VAL A 80 -3.22 17.29 -8.85
N GLU A 81 -2.69 18.26 -8.11
CA GLU A 81 -1.34 18.76 -8.35
C GLU A 81 -0.30 17.67 -8.16
N ARG A 82 0.69 17.61 -9.06
CA ARG A 82 1.73 16.57 -9.06
C ARG A 82 2.55 16.52 -7.76
N SER A 83 2.88 17.69 -7.21
CA SER A 83 3.60 17.81 -5.94
C SER A 83 2.85 17.14 -4.77
N VAL A 84 1.52 17.28 -4.77
CA VAL A 84 0.62 16.67 -3.79
C VAL A 84 0.56 15.16 -3.99
N ILE A 85 0.47 14.69 -5.24
CA ILE A 85 0.50 13.25 -5.57
C ILE A 85 1.81 12.62 -5.08
N ASP A 86 2.95 13.24 -5.37
CA ASP A 86 4.26 12.70 -4.98
C ASP A 86 4.37 12.59 -3.45
N ARG A 87 3.94 13.63 -2.71
CA ARG A 87 3.87 13.59 -1.24
C ARG A 87 2.90 12.52 -0.74
N PHE A 88 1.76 12.36 -1.39
CA PHE A 88 0.74 11.39 -0.99
C PHE A 88 1.21 9.95 -1.18
N LEU A 89 1.95 9.67 -2.25
CA LEU A 89 2.50 8.35 -2.57
C LEU A 89 3.73 7.97 -1.75
N GLN A 90 4.40 8.94 -1.11
CA GLN A 90 5.46 8.65 -0.16
C GLN A 90 4.89 7.90 1.04
N GLN A 91 5.56 6.80 1.40
CA GLN A 91 5.15 5.95 2.51
C GLN A 91 5.62 6.58 3.84
N ASP A 92 4.67 6.80 4.74
CA ASP A 92 4.96 7.27 6.09
C ASP A 92 5.28 6.06 6.98
N PRO A 93 6.11 6.22 8.04
CA PRO A 93 6.47 5.11 8.92
C PRO A 93 5.27 4.54 9.71
N LEU A 94 4.15 5.27 9.76
CA LEU A 94 2.90 4.84 10.40
C LEU A 94 1.95 4.13 9.43
N ASP A 95 2.32 4.02 8.15
CA ASP A 95 1.45 3.41 7.15
C ASP A 95 1.40 1.88 7.31
N PRO A 96 0.21 1.27 7.20
CA PRO A 96 0.08 -0.18 7.32
C PRO A 96 0.76 -0.89 6.13
N VAL A 97 1.80 -1.67 6.43
CA VAL A 97 2.46 -2.53 5.44
C VAL A 97 1.57 -3.74 5.16
N THR A 98 1.05 -3.84 3.94
CA THR A 98 0.30 -5.02 3.53
C THR A 98 1.27 -6.13 3.14
N ILE A 99 1.60 -7.01 4.08
CA ILE A 99 2.39 -8.21 3.81
C ILE A 99 1.54 -9.15 2.93
N ILE A 100 1.96 -9.33 1.69
CA ILE A 100 1.35 -10.31 0.79
C ILE A 100 1.92 -11.67 1.19
N ILE A 101 1.20 -12.40 2.02
CA ILE A 101 1.46 -13.83 2.12
C ILE A 101 0.95 -14.39 0.79
N HIS A 102 1.87 -14.64 -0.13
CA HIS A 102 1.55 -15.46 -1.29
C HIS A 102 1.25 -16.85 -0.71
N ASP A 103 0.04 -17.36 -0.92
CA ASP A 103 -0.29 -18.73 -0.56
C ASP A 103 0.69 -19.65 -1.31
N VAL A 104 1.68 -20.16 -0.59
CA VAL A 104 2.75 -21.01 -1.13
C VAL A 104 2.18 -22.34 -1.66
N GLU A 105 0.92 -22.65 -1.36
CA GLU A 105 0.26 -23.86 -1.83
C GLU A 105 -0.03 -23.84 -3.35
N GLU A 106 -0.22 -22.67 -3.96
CA GLU A 106 -0.49 -22.58 -5.41
C GLU A 106 0.77 -22.84 -6.24
N GLU A 107 1.94 -22.36 -5.79
CA GLU A 107 3.23 -22.58 -6.48
C GLU A 107 3.75 -24.02 -6.30
N LEU A 108 3.42 -24.69 -5.19
CA LEU A 108 3.81 -26.08 -4.96
C LEU A 108 2.90 -27.09 -5.70
N GLY A 109 1.70 -26.69 -6.09
CA GLY A 109 0.77 -27.50 -6.88
C GLY A 109 1.23 -27.72 -8.32
N GLU A 110 1.84 -26.70 -8.94
CA GLU A 110 2.31 -26.77 -10.32
C GLU A 110 3.63 -27.55 -10.47
N ALA A 111 4.47 -27.60 -9.41
CA ALA A 111 5.69 -28.40 -9.40
C ALA A 111 5.42 -29.92 -9.36
N ARG A 112 4.25 -30.36 -8.86
CA ARG A 112 3.90 -31.78 -8.80
C ARG A 112 3.42 -32.37 -10.13
N LEU A 113 2.97 -31.54 -11.08
CA LEU A 113 2.53 -32.01 -12.40
C LEU A 113 3.69 -32.14 -13.42
N ARG A 114 4.94 -31.85 -13.03
CA ARG A 114 6.13 -32.00 -13.88
C ARG A 114 7.09 -33.12 -13.46
N THR A 115 6.74 -33.92 -12.44
CA THR A 115 7.66 -34.93 -11.87
C THR A 115 7.31 -36.38 -12.23
N ASP A 116 6.54 -36.63 -13.29
CA ASP A 116 6.30 -37.98 -13.82
C ASP A 116 6.98 -38.17 -15.19
N THR A 117 8.29 -37.99 -15.26
CA THR A 117 9.13 -38.64 -16.29
C THR A 117 10.56 -38.82 -15.78
N ILE A 118 10.73 -39.62 -14.71
CA ILE A 118 12.03 -40.19 -14.36
C ILE A 118 12.17 -41.49 -15.17
N SER A 119 12.78 -41.40 -16.35
CA SER A 119 13.45 -42.54 -16.96
C SER A 119 14.91 -42.55 -16.50
N ALA A 120 15.29 -43.67 -15.88
CA ALA A 120 16.55 -43.91 -15.22
C ALA A 120 17.78 -43.69 -16.12
N GLY A 121 18.83 -43.08 -15.55
CA GLY A 121 20.17 -42.99 -16.13
C GLY A 121 21.13 -42.19 -15.24
N VAL A 122 21.93 -42.89 -14.44
CA VAL A 122 23.02 -42.39 -13.57
C VAL A 122 24.28 -43.19 -13.98
N PRO A 123 25.56 -42.76 -13.80
CA PRO A 123 26.16 -41.43 -13.56
C PRO A 123 27.36 -41.08 -14.50
N HIS A 124 27.76 -39.80 -14.59
CA HIS A 124 29.19 -39.49 -14.70
C HIS A 124 29.56 -38.08 -14.17
N PRO A 125 30.64 -37.93 -13.37
CA PRO A 125 31.18 -36.64 -12.95
C PRO A 125 32.42 -36.27 -13.80
N SER A 126 32.47 -35.06 -14.34
CA SER A 126 33.72 -34.47 -14.88
C SER A 126 33.68 -32.93 -14.81
N ILE A 127 34.39 -32.43 -13.80
CA ILE A 127 35.47 -31.42 -13.84
C ILE A 127 35.26 -30.14 -14.69
N LEU A 128 35.38 -28.99 -14.00
CA LEU A 128 35.57 -27.56 -14.38
C LEU A 128 36.55 -27.27 -15.56
N PRO A 129 36.90 -25.99 -15.88
CA PRO A 129 36.10 -24.86 -16.36
C PRO A 129 36.75 -24.22 -17.63
N GLU A 130 36.00 -23.73 -18.62
CA GLU A 130 36.63 -23.07 -19.79
C GLU A 130 36.24 -21.59 -19.89
N ALA A 131 37.25 -20.75 -19.62
CA ALA A 131 37.26 -19.33 -19.88
C ALA A 131 37.13 -19.06 -21.38
N SER A 132 36.23 -18.16 -21.75
CA SER A 132 36.22 -17.56 -23.09
C SER A 132 36.40 -16.05 -22.95
N LEU A 133 37.67 -15.65 -23.04
CA LEU A 133 38.09 -14.31 -23.45
C LEU A 133 37.60 -14.08 -24.87
N GLN A 134 36.71 -13.11 -25.09
CA GLN A 134 36.53 -12.49 -26.40
C GLN A 134 37.14 -11.10 -26.38
N THR A 135 38.33 -11.04 -26.95
CA THR A 135 39.00 -9.87 -27.50
C THR A 135 38.18 -9.31 -28.65
N ALA A 136 37.77 -8.05 -28.56
CA ALA A 136 37.38 -7.25 -29.72
C ALA A 136 38.20 -5.96 -29.71
N THR A 137 39.13 -5.88 -30.66
CA THR A 137 39.99 -4.73 -30.98
C THR A 137 39.40 -3.94 -32.15
N SER A 138 39.86 -2.68 -32.26
CA SER A 138 39.65 -1.66 -33.31
C SER A 138 38.38 -0.81 -33.17
N ASP A 139 38.41 0.52 -33.33
CA ASP A 139 39.48 1.43 -33.73
C ASP A 139 39.13 2.89 -33.37
N ALA A 140 40.15 3.74 -33.41
CA ALA A 140 40.32 5.05 -32.79
C ALA A 140 39.38 6.19 -33.25
N THR A 141 39.04 7.08 -32.32
CA THR A 141 39.06 8.57 -32.40
C THR A 141 38.81 9.04 -30.95
N GLY A 142 39.73 9.59 -30.17
CA GLY A 142 40.55 10.75 -30.44
C GLY A 142 40.08 11.91 -29.55
N GLU A 143 40.21 11.79 -28.22
CA GLU A 143 40.10 12.92 -27.28
C GLU A 143 40.89 12.63 -26.00
N SER A 144 41.91 13.45 -25.74
CA SER A 144 42.78 13.37 -24.58
C SER A 144 42.07 13.95 -23.35
N PHE A 145 41.67 13.11 -22.42
CA PHE A 145 41.38 13.52 -21.05
C PHE A 145 42.32 12.80 -20.09
N THR A 146 43.31 13.54 -19.59
CA THR A 146 44.13 13.16 -18.45
C THR A 146 43.26 13.17 -17.18
N PRO A 147 43.11 12.06 -16.44
CA PRO A 147 42.50 12.12 -15.12
C PRO A 147 43.53 12.67 -14.11
N PRO A 148 43.14 13.58 -13.21
CA PRO A 148 44.00 13.98 -12.11
C PRO A 148 44.06 12.85 -11.08
N LEU A 149 45.27 12.37 -10.87
CA LEU A 149 45.65 11.44 -9.81
C LEU A 149 45.55 12.19 -8.47
N VAL A 150 44.39 12.08 -7.81
CA VAL A 150 44.14 12.69 -6.50
C VAL A 150 43.50 11.66 -5.57
N GLN A 151 44.24 11.35 -4.51
CA GLN A 151 43.77 10.86 -3.20
C GLN A 151 43.29 9.41 -3.10
N LEU A 152 44.23 8.48 -3.25
CA LEU A 152 44.16 7.11 -2.72
C LEU A 152 44.67 7.05 -1.27
N ALA A 153 44.18 7.95 -0.42
CA ALA A 153 44.62 8.10 0.97
C ALA A 153 43.49 8.39 1.97
N MET A 154 42.22 8.24 1.56
CA MET A 154 41.05 8.43 2.44
C MET A 154 40.25 7.15 2.72
N ASP A 155 40.61 5.99 2.17
CA ASP A 155 39.76 4.79 2.32
C ASP A 155 40.01 3.99 3.60
N GLU A 156 41.18 4.12 4.24
CA GLU A 156 41.51 3.28 5.40
C GLU A 156 40.74 3.69 6.68
N HIS A 157 40.40 4.97 6.80
CA HIS A 157 39.63 5.49 7.94
C HIS A 157 38.14 5.14 7.86
N HIS A 158 37.60 4.93 6.65
CA HIS A 158 36.21 4.54 6.43
C HIS A 158 36.00 3.04 6.65
N ILE A 159 37.00 2.20 6.33
CA ILE A 159 36.99 0.77 6.61
C ILE A 159 37.03 0.52 8.12
N ALA A 160 37.90 1.22 8.86
CA ALA A 160 37.98 1.10 10.32
C ALA A 160 36.66 1.49 11.03
N LEU A 161 35.92 2.46 10.48
CA LEU A 161 34.65 2.92 11.03
C LEU A 161 33.50 1.93 10.75
N ALA A 162 33.55 1.23 9.61
CA ALA A 162 32.61 0.14 9.30
C ALA A 162 32.82 -1.08 10.22
N ASP A 163 34.08 -1.39 10.55
CA ASP A 163 34.43 -2.47 11.49
C ASP A 163 34.05 -2.12 12.94
N SER A 164 34.17 -0.86 13.36
CA SER A 164 33.71 -0.45 14.70
C SER A 164 32.19 -0.56 14.85
N LEU A 165 31.42 -0.16 13.84
CA LEU A 165 29.95 -0.23 13.88
C LEU A 165 29.42 -1.67 13.89
N THR A 166 30.08 -2.59 13.17
CA THR A 166 29.70 -4.00 13.15
C THR A 166 30.04 -4.70 14.46
N SER A 167 31.12 -4.31 15.14
CA SER A 167 31.45 -4.81 16.48
C SER A 167 30.44 -4.35 17.55
N GLU A 168 30.02 -3.08 17.52
CA GLU A 168 29.03 -2.53 18.45
C GLU A 168 27.64 -3.18 18.31
N LEU A 169 27.20 -3.44 17.07
CA LEU A 169 25.95 -4.16 16.80
C LEU A 169 25.97 -5.61 17.33
N ARG A 170 27.13 -6.27 17.24
CA ARG A 170 27.31 -7.65 17.74
C ARG A 170 27.27 -7.72 19.26
N GLU A 171 27.83 -6.72 19.95
CA GLU A 171 27.77 -6.61 21.41
C GLU A 171 26.35 -6.33 21.91
N ARG A 172 25.61 -5.44 21.24
CA ARG A 172 24.19 -5.16 21.58
C ARG A 172 23.30 -6.39 21.42
N HIS A 173 23.55 -7.20 20.38
CA HIS A 173 22.79 -8.43 20.15
C HIS A 173 23.09 -9.51 21.20
N MET A 174 24.30 -9.56 21.76
CA MET A 174 24.66 -10.47 22.86
C MET A 174 24.04 -10.02 24.19
N GLN A 175 23.98 -8.71 24.47
CA GLN A 175 23.36 -8.17 25.70
C GLN A 175 21.84 -8.35 25.74
N GLY A 176 21.15 -8.33 24.59
CA GLY A 176 19.69 -8.50 24.51
C GLY A 176 19.18 -9.89 24.90
N ARG A 177 20.04 -10.92 24.95
CA ARG A 177 19.64 -12.30 25.26
C ARG A 177 19.53 -12.61 26.76
N HIS A 178 20.07 -11.77 27.65
CA HIS A 178 20.06 -12.02 29.10
C HIS A 178 18.88 -11.42 29.86
N GLN A 179 17.89 -10.79 29.20
CA GLN A 179 16.68 -10.28 29.85
C GLN A 179 15.42 -11.15 29.65
N ALA A 180 15.56 -12.37 29.12
CA ALA A 180 14.46 -13.33 29.06
C ALA A 180 14.56 -14.34 30.21
N THR A 181 13.96 -14.03 31.35
CA THR A 181 13.12 -14.96 32.14
C THR A 181 12.56 -14.26 33.39
N LYS A 182 11.32 -13.78 33.31
CA LYS A 182 10.39 -13.88 34.44
C LYS A 182 9.23 -14.76 33.98
N PRO A 183 9.08 -15.98 34.51
CA PRO A 183 7.94 -16.83 34.18
C PRO A 183 6.67 -16.18 34.71
N LEU A 184 5.80 -15.73 33.79
CA LEU A 184 4.49 -15.21 34.14
C LEU A 184 3.66 -16.38 34.70
N ARG A 185 3.47 -16.34 36.01
CA ARG A 185 2.67 -17.25 36.83
C ARG A 185 1.31 -17.46 36.17
N ARG A 186 1.05 -18.69 35.70
CA ARG A 186 -0.29 -19.14 35.27
C ARG A 186 -1.26 -19.01 36.45
N HIS A 187 -2.05 -17.94 36.44
CA HIS A 187 -3.30 -17.91 37.18
C HIS A 187 -4.40 -18.45 36.25
N THR A 188 -4.61 -19.76 36.32
CA THR A 188 -5.85 -20.40 35.85
C THR A 188 -6.98 -19.91 36.74
N LYS A 189 -7.78 -18.96 36.24
CA LYS A 189 -9.11 -18.68 36.78
C LYS A 189 -10.10 -19.65 36.11
N PRO A 190 -11.05 -20.24 36.87
CA PRO A 190 -12.03 -21.15 36.32
C PRO A 190 -12.94 -20.42 35.33
N VAL A 191 -13.15 -21.08 34.18
CA VAL A 191 -14.10 -20.73 33.14
C VAL A 191 -15.50 -20.86 33.73
N THR A 192 -16.07 -19.74 34.16
CA THR A 192 -17.52 -19.60 34.27
C THR A 192 -18.06 -19.24 32.89
N SER A 193 -18.91 -20.12 32.38
CA SER A 193 -19.64 -19.99 31.12
C SER A 193 -20.62 -18.81 31.18
N SER A 194 -20.13 -17.61 30.92
CA SER A 194 -20.97 -16.45 30.66
C SER A 194 -21.37 -16.46 29.19
N ARG A 195 -22.58 -16.98 28.98
CA ARG A 195 -23.49 -16.76 27.86
C ARG A 195 -23.30 -15.34 27.28
N ARG A 196 -22.46 -15.22 26.25
CA ARG A 196 -22.18 -13.97 25.54
C ARG A 196 -23.40 -13.65 24.68
N LYS A 197 -24.24 -12.76 25.19
CA LYS A 197 -25.22 -12.02 24.40
C LYS A 197 -24.48 -11.37 23.23
N GLU A 198 -25.01 -11.58 22.03
CA GLU A 198 -24.73 -10.76 20.86
C GLU A 198 -25.14 -9.32 21.18
N GLU A 199 -24.16 -8.49 21.58
CA GLU A 199 -24.30 -7.05 21.52
C GLU A 199 -24.10 -6.63 20.06
N THR A 200 -25.22 -6.66 19.35
CA THR A 200 -25.45 -5.85 18.15
C THR A 200 -25.17 -4.41 18.54
N LEU A 201 -24.06 -3.88 18.04
CA LEU A 201 -23.66 -2.47 18.18
C LEU A 201 -24.55 -1.62 17.25
N GLN A 202 -25.86 -1.62 17.53
CA GLN A 202 -26.79 -0.62 17.04
C GLN A 202 -26.40 0.69 17.71
N ARG A 203 -25.64 1.53 17.00
CA ARG A 203 -25.55 2.94 17.35
C ARG A 203 -26.97 3.50 17.32
N PRO A 204 -27.51 4.03 18.43
CA PRO A 204 -28.77 4.73 18.38
C PRO A 204 -28.55 6.03 17.58
N THR A 205 -28.97 6.03 16.32
CA THR A 205 -29.26 7.24 15.55
C THR A 205 -30.46 7.92 16.19
N ASN A 206 -30.23 8.50 17.36
CA ASN A 206 -31.13 9.48 17.97
C ASN A 206 -30.97 10.77 17.17
N TRP A 207 -31.53 10.80 15.96
CA TRP A 207 -31.78 12.06 15.30
C TRP A 207 -32.76 12.85 16.19
N PRO A 208 -32.33 13.98 16.77
CA PRO A 208 -33.19 14.72 17.67
C PRO A 208 -34.41 15.17 16.87
N TYR A 209 -35.61 14.75 17.28
CA TYR A 209 -36.90 15.11 16.65
C TYR A 209 -37.07 16.61 16.37
N TRP A 210 -36.28 17.46 17.02
CA TRP A 210 -36.22 18.89 16.79
C TRP A 210 -35.71 19.29 15.40
N SER A 211 -34.86 18.48 14.74
CA SER A 211 -34.38 18.77 13.37
C SER A 211 -35.48 18.66 12.31
N ILE A 212 -36.49 17.80 12.53
CA ILE A 212 -37.67 17.68 11.66
C ILE A 212 -38.51 18.97 11.71
N GLY A 213 -38.63 19.58 12.89
CA GLY A 213 -39.38 20.83 13.08
C GLY A 213 -38.80 22.02 12.30
N ILE A 214 -37.47 22.13 12.23
CA ILE A 214 -36.77 23.19 11.49
C ILE A 214 -37.04 23.07 9.99
N GLY A 215 -37.02 21.83 9.45
CA GLY A 215 -37.32 21.58 8.04
C GLY A 215 -38.74 21.99 7.64
N ILE A 216 -39.75 21.67 8.47
CA ILE A 216 -41.15 22.01 8.21
C ILE A 216 -41.37 23.54 8.24
N ALA A 217 -40.75 24.25 9.18
CA ALA A 217 -40.86 25.70 9.28
C ALA A 217 -40.29 26.43 8.05
N PHE A 218 -39.17 25.95 7.50
CA PHE A 218 -38.58 26.51 6.27
C PHE A 218 -39.49 26.32 5.05
N ILE A 219 -40.10 25.13 4.90
CA ILE A 219 -41.02 24.85 3.79
C ILE A 219 -42.27 25.73 3.89
N ALA A 220 -42.85 25.85 5.10
CA ALA A 220 -44.02 26.70 5.32
C ALA A 220 -43.73 28.19 5.04
N GLY A 221 -42.57 28.70 5.47
CA GLY A 221 -42.14 30.06 5.18
C GLY A 221 -41.93 30.32 3.68
N PHE A 222 -41.36 29.36 2.96
CA PHE A 222 -41.15 29.47 1.51
C PHE A 222 -42.47 29.47 0.73
N VAL A 223 -43.45 28.65 1.13
CA VAL A 223 -44.78 28.62 0.52
C VAL A 223 -45.55 29.91 0.82
N ALA A 224 -45.48 30.41 2.06
CA ALA A 224 -46.11 31.67 2.45
C ALA A 224 -45.54 32.87 1.68
N ALA A 225 -44.22 32.91 1.45
CA ALA A 225 -43.56 33.97 0.69
C ALA A 225 -43.91 33.96 -0.82
N LYS A 226 -44.44 32.84 -1.34
CA LYS A 226 -44.84 32.68 -2.75
C LYS A 226 -46.31 32.99 -3.02
N LEU A 227 -47.12 33.23 -1.99
CA LEU A 227 -48.50 33.68 -2.16
C LEU A 227 -48.52 35.19 -2.42
N PRO A 228 -49.02 35.64 -3.60
CA PRO A 228 -49.21 37.06 -3.86
C PRO A 228 -50.30 37.59 -2.93
N PHE A 229 -49.95 38.58 -2.11
CA PHE A 229 -50.91 39.40 -1.37
C PHE A 229 -51.65 40.35 -2.31
#